data_AF-A0A1B6HBT0-F1
#
_entry.id   AF-A0A1B6HBT0-F1
#
_cell.length_a   1.000
_cell.length_b   1.000
_cell.length_c   1.000
_cell.angle_alpha   90.00
_cell.angle_beta   90.00
_cell.angle_gamma   90.00
#
_symmetry.space_group_name_H-M   'P 1'
#
loop_
_entity.id
_entity.type
_entity.pdbx_description
1 polymer ?
#
loop_
_entity_poly.entity_id
_entity_poly.type
_entity_poly.pdbx_seq_one_letter_code
_entity_poly.pdbx_strand_id
1 'polypeptide(L)'
;LEFPIFPVAAAIKWDSGIVKRQLKNLEWTKVNEKPCRSGLTVEFHELGFRVQAPGNLSGEELDSALESLTARVEAQQSTALLQLEAIYHTLMRASHSSVGDCIDLVDDVKCKQLKTEIRKYFNEENYLDSYNLPEVSLNNEDQVVSDIRSLVNCYRDVTFSGRAVARIFHGIPSPNFPAQQWGRCRFWRAHLHEDFKLISKLATRELIKMR
;
A
#
# COMPACT_ATOMS: atom_id res chain seq x y z
N LEU A 1 5.16 22.88 -26.56
CA LEU A 1 6.45 22.64 -25.88
C LEU A 1 6.13 22.13 -24.49
N GLU A 2 6.71 21.00 -24.11
CA GLU A 2 6.47 20.35 -22.82
C GLU A 2 7.83 20.07 -22.18
N PHE A 3 7.97 20.35 -20.88
CA PHE A 3 9.21 20.12 -20.15
C PHE A 3 8.97 20.05 -18.64
N PRO A 4 9.81 19.30 -17.90
CA PRO A 4 9.69 19.19 -16.46
C PRO A 4 10.14 20.49 -15.78
N ILE A 5 9.29 21.06 -14.93
CA ILE A 5 9.54 22.36 -14.29
C ILE A 5 10.65 22.29 -13.24
N PHE A 6 10.71 21.20 -12.47
CA PHE A 6 11.63 21.10 -11.33
C PHE A 6 13.10 21.00 -11.74
N PRO A 7 13.49 20.19 -12.75
CA PRO A 7 14.85 20.19 -13.27
C PRO A 7 15.27 21.57 -13.80
N VAL A 8 14.37 22.27 -14.51
CA VAL A 8 14.64 23.63 -15.00
C VAL A 8 14.87 24.59 -13.84
N ALA A 9 13.99 24.58 -12.84
CA ALA A 9 14.12 25.39 -11.64
C ALA A 9 15.44 25.12 -10.89
N ALA A 10 15.84 23.86 -10.76
CA ALA A 10 17.10 23.47 -10.13
C ALA A 10 18.32 23.95 -10.93
N ALA A 11 18.31 23.79 -12.26
CA ALA A 11 19.41 24.20 -13.13
C ALA A 11 19.65 25.71 -13.10
N ILE A 12 18.58 26.52 -13.07
CA ILE A 12 18.67 27.99 -12.98
C ILE A 12 18.71 28.51 -11.53
N LYS A 13 18.74 27.61 -10.55
CA LYS A 13 18.74 27.91 -9.10
C LYS A 13 17.57 28.80 -8.66
N TRP A 14 16.39 28.58 -9.23
CA TRP A 14 15.16 29.30 -8.86
C TRP A 14 14.22 28.40 -8.06
N ASP A 15 13.38 29.02 -7.23
CA ASP A 15 12.24 28.32 -6.67
C ASP A 15 11.24 27.96 -7.78
N SER A 16 10.74 26.72 -7.76
CA SER A 16 9.79 26.23 -8.77
C SER A 16 8.51 27.07 -8.86
N GLY A 17 8.08 27.72 -7.77
CA GLY A 17 6.97 28.66 -7.76
C GLY A 17 7.25 29.93 -8.57
N ILE A 18 8.49 30.44 -8.51
CA ILE A 18 8.92 31.58 -9.35
C ILE A 18 8.89 31.18 -10.82
N VAL A 19 9.44 30.00 -11.16
CA VAL A 19 9.41 29.48 -12.55
C VAL A 19 7.98 29.34 -13.05
N LYS A 20 7.09 28.72 -12.27
CA LYS A 20 5.66 28.59 -12.60
C LYS A 20 5.00 29.95 -12.85
N ARG A 21 5.28 30.93 -11.98
CA ARG A 21 4.75 32.29 -12.14
C ARG A 21 5.25 32.94 -13.42
N GLN A 22 6.55 32.85 -13.72
CA GLN A 22 7.10 33.43 -14.94
C GLN A 22 6.55 32.78 -16.20
N LEU A 23 6.40 31.44 -16.20
CA LEU A 23 5.75 30.73 -17.30
C LEU A 23 4.31 31.20 -17.48
N LYS A 24 3.52 31.31 -16.41
CA LYS A 24 2.15 31.82 -16.49
C LYS A 24 2.07 33.26 -16.97
N ASN A 25 3.06 34.09 -16.64
CA ASN A 25 3.12 35.47 -17.12
C ASN A 25 3.35 35.55 -18.64
N LEU A 26 3.91 34.52 -19.30
CA LEU A 26 4.07 34.50 -20.76
C LEU A 26 2.74 34.53 -21.51
N GLU A 27 1.62 34.19 -20.87
CA GLU A 27 0.29 34.33 -21.45
C GLU A 27 -0.13 35.81 -21.64
N TRP A 28 0.65 36.75 -21.09
CA TRP A 28 0.40 38.19 -21.13
C TRP A 28 1.59 38.93 -21.74
N THR A 29 1.29 39.94 -22.56
CA THR A 29 2.27 40.88 -23.15
C THR A 29 1.79 42.32 -22.97
N LYS A 30 2.66 43.30 -23.21
CA LYS A 30 2.27 44.72 -23.22
C LYS A 30 2.26 45.24 -24.65
N VAL A 31 1.14 45.83 -25.06
CA VAL A 31 1.00 46.57 -26.32
C VAL A 31 0.53 47.98 -25.96
N ASN A 32 1.30 49.00 -26.33
CA ASN A 32 1.04 50.40 -25.94
C ASN A 32 0.86 50.56 -24.41
N GLU A 33 1.77 49.95 -23.64
CA GLU A 33 1.76 49.92 -22.16
C GLU A 33 0.55 49.23 -21.50
N LYS A 34 -0.42 48.74 -22.29
CA LYS A 34 -1.58 48.02 -21.79
C LYS A 34 -1.36 46.50 -21.83
N PRO A 35 -1.72 45.76 -20.78
CA PRO A 35 -1.63 44.31 -20.77
C PRO A 35 -2.64 43.70 -21.77
N CYS A 36 -2.14 42.84 -22.65
CA CYS A 36 -2.92 42.09 -23.63
C CYS A 36 -2.53 40.60 -23.56
N ARG A 37 -3.38 39.71 -24.07
CA ARG A 37 -3.06 38.27 -24.16
C ARG A 37 -2.07 38.04 -25.29
N SER A 38 -1.04 37.22 -25.03
CA SER A 38 0.04 36.96 -25.98
C SER A 38 -0.29 35.90 -27.04
N GLY A 39 -1.42 35.21 -26.91
CA GLY A 39 -1.78 34.04 -27.72
C GLY A 39 -1.14 32.73 -27.24
N LEU A 40 -0.25 32.78 -26.24
CA LEU A 40 0.29 31.61 -25.58
C LEU A 40 -0.64 31.12 -24.48
N THR A 41 -0.76 29.80 -24.36
CA THR A 41 -1.47 29.14 -23.25
C THR A 41 -0.48 28.24 -22.51
N VAL A 42 -0.42 28.37 -21.19
CA VAL A 42 0.48 27.57 -20.35
C VAL A 42 -0.37 26.66 -19.49
N GLU A 43 -0.16 25.36 -19.54
CA GLU A 43 -0.88 24.40 -18.72
C GLU A 43 0.11 23.63 -17.84
N PHE A 44 -0.32 23.32 -16.61
CA PHE A 44 0.43 22.48 -15.71
C PHE A 44 -0.32 21.17 -15.55
N HIS A 45 0.34 20.07 -15.91
CA HIS A 45 -0.14 18.71 -15.71
C HIS A 45 0.78 17.98 -14.72
N GLU A 46 0.46 16.72 -14.41
CA GLU A 46 1.22 15.87 -13.48
C GLU A 46 1.31 16.41 -12.06
N LEU A 47 0.21 16.24 -11.31
CA LEU A 47 0.23 16.49 -9.87
C LEU A 47 1.20 15.50 -9.20
N GLY A 48 2.14 16.03 -8.43
CA GLY A 48 3.13 15.23 -7.70
C GLY A 48 3.55 15.88 -6.40
N PHE A 49 4.23 15.11 -5.55
CA PHE A 49 4.79 15.61 -4.30
C PHE A 49 6.12 16.33 -4.58
N ARG A 50 6.24 17.57 -4.08
CA ARG A 50 7.52 18.28 -4.06
C ARG A 50 8.31 17.82 -2.83
N VAL A 51 9.29 16.95 -3.04
CA VAL A 51 10.17 16.44 -1.99
C VAL A 51 11.56 17.02 -2.17
N GLN A 52 12.14 17.52 -1.08
CA GLN A 52 13.56 17.90 -1.03
C GLN A 52 14.31 16.81 -0.27
N ALA A 53 15.18 16.11 -0.96
CA ALA A 53 16.05 15.08 -0.40
C ALA A 53 17.51 15.49 -0.61
N PRO A 54 18.43 15.11 0.29
CA PRO A 54 19.83 15.53 0.23
C PRO A 54 20.57 14.90 -0.97
N GLY A 55 20.06 13.81 -1.55
CA GLY A 55 20.52 13.23 -2.81
C GLY A 55 21.89 12.53 -2.76
N ASN A 56 22.50 12.47 -1.58
CA ASN A 56 23.82 11.90 -1.34
C ASN A 56 23.80 10.73 -0.33
N LEU A 57 22.64 10.09 -0.16
CA LEU A 57 22.50 8.94 0.74
C LEU A 57 23.32 7.76 0.22
N SER A 58 24.10 7.15 1.10
CA SER A 58 24.82 5.91 0.86
C SER A 58 23.86 4.71 0.77
N GLY A 59 24.36 3.58 0.28
CA GLY A 59 23.58 2.33 0.25
C GLY A 59 23.06 1.93 1.63
N GLU A 60 23.90 2.04 2.67
CA GLU A 60 23.54 1.71 4.05
C GLU A 60 22.44 2.64 4.60
N GLU A 61 22.52 3.94 4.31
CA GLU A 61 21.48 4.90 4.73
C GLU A 61 20.15 4.66 4.00
N LEU A 62 20.20 4.28 2.73
CA LEU A 62 19.01 3.91 1.97
C LEU A 62 18.36 2.64 2.53
N ASP A 63 19.15 1.62 2.84
CA ASP A 63 18.67 0.37 3.44
C ASP A 63 18.06 0.63 4.81
N SER A 64 18.72 1.42 5.67
CA SER A 64 18.20 1.83 6.97
C SER A 64 16.86 2.59 6.86
N ALA A 65 16.75 3.50 5.89
CA ALA A 65 15.50 4.21 5.63
C ALA A 65 14.38 3.26 5.17
N LEU A 66 14.70 2.29 4.31
CA LEU A 66 13.76 1.27 3.84
C LEU A 66 13.31 0.35 4.99
N GLU A 67 14.21 -0.06 5.87
CA GLU A 67 13.90 -0.85 7.07
C GLU A 67 12.96 -0.09 8.00
N SER A 68 13.23 1.19 8.26
CA SER A 68 12.37 2.05 9.09
C SER A 68 10.96 2.17 8.52
N LEU A 69 10.85 2.40 7.20
CA LEU A 69 9.55 2.46 6.52
C LEU A 69 8.82 1.11 6.56
N THR A 70 9.56 0.01 6.39
CA THR A 70 9.01 -1.34 6.44
C THR A 70 8.48 -1.66 7.83
N ALA A 71 9.27 -1.40 8.88
CA ALA A 71 8.88 -1.62 10.27
C ALA A 71 7.61 -0.83 10.63
N ARG A 72 7.50 0.43 10.17
CA ARG A 72 6.30 1.23 10.37
C ARG A 72 5.06 0.62 9.69
N VAL A 73 5.21 0.14 8.46
CA VAL A 73 4.12 -0.51 7.72
C VAL A 73 3.70 -1.82 8.41
N GLU A 74 4.67 -2.62 8.87
CA GLU A 74 4.38 -3.87 9.58
C GLU A 74 3.70 -3.64 10.92
N ALA A 75 4.14 -2.64 11.69
CA ALA A 75 3.49 -2.24 12.93
C ALA A 75 2.04 -1.81 12.68
N GLN A 76 1.82 -0.93 11.70
CA GLN A 76 0.47 -0.48 11.34
C GLN A 76 -0.42 -1.63 10.88
N GLN A 77 0.11 -2.57 10.10
CA GLN A 77 -0.62 -3.76 9.68
C GLN A 77 -0.99 -4.63 10.88
N SER A 78 -0.04 -4.91 11.77
CA SER A 78 -0.26 -5.73 12.96
C SER A 78 -1.33 -5.11 13.87
N THR A 79 -1.21 -3.82 14.17
CA THR A 79 -2.19 -3.09 14.98
C THR A 79 -3.58 -3.12 14.36
N ALA A 80 -3.71 -2.92 13.04
CA ALA A 80 -5.01 -2.96 12.37
C ALA A 80 -5.66 -4.36 12.43
N LEU A 81 -4.87 -5.42 12.29
CA LEU A 81 -5.37 -6.79 12.43
C LEU A 81 -5.79 -7.11 13.87
N LEU A 82 -5.00 -6.69 14.87
CA LEU A 82 -5.36 -6.86 16.27
C LEU A 82 -6.63 -6.10 16.63
N GLN A 83 -6.82 -4.90 16.10
CA GLN A 83 -8.07 -4.15 16.26
C GLN A 83 -9.26 -4.90 15.66
N LEU A 84 -9.10 -5.53 14.50
CA LEU A 84 -10.15 -6.32 13.88
C LEU A 84 -10.52 -7.54 14.73
N GLU A 85 -9.53 -8.26 15.25
CA GLU A 85 -9.72 -9.38 16.17
C GLU A 85 -10.40 -8.93 17.47
N ALA A 86 -9.98 -7.79 18.02
CA ALA A 86 -10.58 -7.23 19.23
C ALA A 86 -12.06 -6.89 19.03
N ILE A 87 -12.40 -6.25 17.92
CA ILE A 87 -13.79 -5.92 17.56
C ILE A 87 -14.59 -7.21 17.38
N TYR A 88 -14.08 -8.17 16.61
CA TYR A 88 -14.74 -9.44 16.36
C TYR A 88 -15.09 -10.15 17.67
N HIS A 89 -14.10 -10.39 18.54
CA HIS A 89 -14.32 -11.08 19.80
C HIS A 89 -15.25 -10.32 20.75
N THR A 90 -15.11 -8.98 20.82
CA THR A 90 -15.96 -8.14 21.67
C THR A 90 -17.43 -8.23 21.24
N LEU A 91 -17.69 -8.12 19.94
CA LEU A 91 -19.04 -8.23 19.38
C LEU A 91 -19.60 -9.64 19.51
N MET A 92 -18.79 -10.67 19.21
CA MET A 92 -19.23 -12.06 19.32
C MET A 92 -19.61 -12.43 20.77
N ARG A 93 -18.83 -11.97 21.77
CA ARG A 93 -19.15 -12.17 23.19
C ARG A 93 -20.45 -11.47 23.60
N ALA A 94 -20.74 -10.31 23.02
CA ALA A 94 -21.97 -9.56 23.28
C ALA A 94 -23.16 -9.99 22.41
N SER A 95 -22.95 -10.87 21.42
CA SER A 95 -23.98 -11.32 20.48
C SER A 95 -24.84 -12.46 21.05
N HIS A 96 -25.99 -12.69 20.42
CA HIS A 96 -26.84 -13.86 20.66
C HIS A 96 -26.85 -14.77 19.42
N SER A 97 -27.20 -16.05 19.62
CA SER A 97 -27.35 -17.03 18.56
C SER A 97 -28.44 -16.68 17.56
N SER A 98 -29.51 -16.02 18.03
CA SER A 98 -30.62 -15.60 17.20
C SER A 98 -31.18 -14.27 17.68
N VAL A 99 -31.90 -13.58 16.79
CA VAL A 99 -32.59 -12.32 17.12
C VAL A 99 -33.72 -12.56 18.13
N GLY A 100 -34.33 -13.75 18.13
CA GLY A 100 -35.38 -14.12 19.09
C GLY A 100 -34.91 -14.02 20.55
N ASP A 101 -33.62 -14.25 20.80
CA ASP A 101 -33.03 -14.24 22.13
C ASP A 101 -32.89 -12.82 22.74
N CYS A 102 -33.15 -11.76 21.96
CA CYS A 102 -32.99 -10.37 22.38
C CYS A 102 -34.10 -9.42 21.90
N ILE A 103 -35.22 -9.95 21.38
CA ILE A 103 -36.36 -9.13 20.90
C ILE A 103 -37.14 -8.49 22.05
N ASP A 104 -37.46 -9.27 23.09
CA ASP A 104 -38.42 -8.84 24.12
C ASP A 104 -37.76 -8.19 25.33
N LEU A 105 -36.57 -8.66 25.70
CA LEU A 105 -35.83 -8.21 26.89
C LEU A 105 -34.37 -7.94 26.52
N VAL A 106 -33.87 -6.79 26.94
CA VAL A 106 -32.45 -6.46 26.81
C VAL A 106 -31.65 -7.30 27.79
N ASP A 107 -30.63 -7.99 27.28
CA ASP A 107 -29.63 -8.64 28.13
C ASP A 107 -28.71 -7.58 28.77
N ASP A 108 -29.12 -7.11 29.95
CA ASP A 108 -28.37 -6.12 30.74
C ASP A 108 -26.94 -6.57 31.07
N VAL A 109 -26.69 -7.88 31.16
CA VAL A 109 -25.37 -8.44 31.47
C VAL A 109 -24.46 -8.25 30.27
N LYS A 110 -24.87 -8.70 29.07
CA LYS A 110 -24.09 -8.51 27.84
C LYS A 110 -23.94 -7.04 27.48
N CYS A 111 -24.97 -6.22 27.69
CA CYS A 111 -24.90 -4.77 27.48
C CYS A 111 -23.86 -4.10 28.39
N LYS A 112 -23.83 -4.44 29.69
CA LYS A 112 -22.81 -3.95 30.63
C LYS A 112 -21.40 -4.45 30.28
N GLN A 113 -21.28 -5.69 29.84
CA GLN A 113 -20.01 -6.27 29.39
C GLN A 113 -19.47 -5.52 28.17
N LEU A 114 -20.29 -5.33 27.13
CA LEU A 114 -19.91 -4.58 25.93
C LEU A 114 -19.46 -3.15 26.26
N LYS A 115 -20.23 -2.42 27.07
CA LYS A 115 -19.87 -1.07 27.51
C LYS A 115 -18.54 -1.04 28.28
N THR A 116 -18.27 -2.06 29.08
CA THR A 116 -17.00 -2.18 29.82
C THR A 116 -15.84 -2.39 28.87
N GLU A 117 -15.95 -3.32 27.91
CA GLU A 117 -14.89 -3.59 26.94
C GLU A 117 -14.60 -2.39 26.03
N ILE A 118 -15.64 -1.68 25.57
CA ILE A 118 -15.46 -0.42 24.81
C ILE A 118 -14.68 0.61 25.63
N ARG A 119 -15.00 0.78 26.92
CA ARG A 119 -14.28 1.73 27.79
C ARG A 119 -12.83 1.32 27.99
N LYS A 120 -12.54 0.03 28.15
CA LYS A 120 -11.16 -0.45 28.26
C LYS A 120 -10.37 -0.15 26.99
N TYR A 121 -10.94 -0.45 25.81
CA TYR A 121 -10.31 -0.17 24.52
C TYR A 121 -9.83 1.29 24.36
N PHE A 122 -10.63 2.26 24.82
CA PHE A 122 -10.28 3.69 24.71
C PHE A 122 -9.43 4.24 25.85
N ASN A 123 -9.36 3.57 27.01
CA ASN A 123 -8.67 4.07 28.20
C ASN A 123 -7.38 3.33 28.54
N GLU A 124 -7.19 2.10 28.05
CA GLU A 124 -6.02 1.27 28.32
C GLU A 124 -5.05 1.32 27.14
N GLU A 125 -3.79 1.68 27.37
CA GLU A 125 -2.77 1.77 26.31
C GLU A 125 -2.43 0.40 25.69
N ASN A 126 -2.54 -0.68 26.49
CA ASN A 126 -2.12 -2.04 26.12
C ASN A 126 -3.31 -2.99 25.90
N TYR A 127 -4.50 -2.46 25.59
CA TYR A 127 -5.71 -3.29 25.43
C TYR A 127 -5.53 -4.41 24.39
N LEU A 128 -4.81 -4.10 23.30
CA LEU A 128 -4.57 -5.03 22.19
C LEU A 128 -3.62 -6.18 22.54
N ASP A 129 -2.81 -6.06 23.59
CA ASP A 129 -1.84 -7.10 24.01
C ASP A 129 -2.55 -8.39 24.49
N SER A 130 -3.84 -8.28 24.84
CA SER A 130 -4.68 -9.42 25.20
C SER A 130 -5.13 -10.26 23.99
N TYR A 131 -4.91 -9.76 22.78
CA TYR A 131 -5.26 -10.43 21.52
C TYR A 131 -4.00 -10.93 20.83
N ASN A 132 -4.11 -12.11 20.23
CA ASN A 132 -3.05 -12.69 19.43
C ASN A 132 -3.55 -12.85 18.00
N LEU A 133 -2.67 -12.55 17.05
CA LEU A 133 -2.96 -12.88 15.65
C LEU A 133 -2.84 -14.40 15.47
N PRO A 134 -3.72 -15.02 14.67
CA PRO A 134 -3.61 -16.42 14.32
C PRO A 134 -2.22 -16.71 13.72
N GLU A 135 -1.63 -17.84 14.09
CA GLU A 135 -0.39 -18.27 13.46
C GLU A 135 -0.68 -18.66 12.01
N VAL A 136 -0.04 -17.94 11.08
CA VAL A 136 -0.27 -18.13 9.65
C VAL A 136 0.80 -19.06 9.11
N SER A 137 0.38 -20.13 8.43
CA SER A 137 1.27 -21.09 7.76
C SER A 137 0.80 -21.32 6.33
N LEU A 138 1.73 -21.74 5.46
CA LEU A 138 1.38 -22.19 4.11
C LEU A 138 0.96 -23.65 4.19
N ASN A 139 -0.23 -23.97 3.69
CA ASN A 139 -0.72 -25.35 3.69
C ASN A 139 0.06 -26.19 2.66
N ASN A 140 0.48 -25.60 1.55
CA ASN A 140 1.13 -26.30 0.44
C ASN A 140 2.42 -25.59 -0.02
N GLU A 141 3.38 -25.35 0.89
CA GLU A 141 4.64 -24.64 0.56
C GLU A 141 5.35 -25.21 -0.68
N ASP A 142 5.48 -26.54 -0.80
CA ASP A 142 6.16 -27.19 -1.92
C ASP A 142 5.49 -26.90 -3.27
N GLN A 143 4.15 -26.89 -3.30
CA GLN A 143 3.39 -26.56 -4.50
C GLN A 143 3.59 -25.09 -4.87
N VAL A 144 3.54 -24.19 -3.89
CA VAL A 144 3.80 -22.75 -4.11
C VAL A 144 5.21 -22.55 -4.67
N VAL A 145 6.23 -23.22 -4.14
CA VAL A 145 7.61 -23.17 -4.66
C VAL A 145 7.68 -23.66 -6.11
N SER A 146 7.06 -24.79 -6.41
CA SER A 146 7.01 -25.36 -7.76
C SER A 146 6.35 -24.41 -8.76
N ASP A 147 5.25 -23.78 -8.37
CA ASP A 147 4.55 -22.80 -9.20
C ASP A 147 5.32 -21.49 -9.35
N ILE A 148 6.04 -21.02 -8.31
CA ILE A 148 6.94 -19.86 -8.42
C ILE A 148 8.00 -20.12 -9.49
N ARG A 149 8.70 -21.24 -9.40
CA ARG A 149 9.76 -21.61 -10.36
C ARG A 149 9.18 -21.74 -11.77
N SER A 150 8.02 -22.37 -11.88
CA SER A 150 7.31 -22.53 -13.16
C SER A 150 6.92 -21.19 -13.77
N LEU A 151 6.40 -20.25 -12.98
CA LEU A 151 6.04 -18.90 -13.42
C LEU A 151 7.26 -18.19 -14.01
N VAL A 152 8.37 -18.17 -13.27
CA VAL A 152 9.61 -17.50 -13.71
C VAL A 152 10.15 -18.13 -15.00
N ASN A 153 10.12 -19.46 -15.10
CA ASN A 153 10.59 -20.17 -16.29
C ASN A 153 9.67 -19.98 -17.52
N CYS A 154 8.36 -19.82 -17.32
CA CYS A 154 7.41 -19.51 -18.39
C CYS A 154 7.58 -18.09 -18.94
N TYR A 155 8.05 -17.15 -18.11
CA TYR A 155 8.16 -15.74 -18.46
C TYR A 155 9.59 -15.21 -18.22
N ARG A 156 10.56 -15.83 -18.89
CA ARG A 156 12.01 -15.52 -18.73
C ARG A 156 12.38 -14.07 -19.05
N ASP A 157 11.61 -13.40 -19.90
CA ASP A 157 11.83 -11.99 -20.26
C ASP A 157 11.29 -11.00 -19.22
N VAL A 158 10.66 -11.49 -18.15
CA VAL A 158 10.02 -10.68 -17.12
C VAL A 158 10.79 -10.76 -15.81
N THR A 159 11.21 -9.59 -15.30
CA THR A 159 11.82 -9.48 -13.98
C THR A 159 10.75 -9.44 -12.90
N PHE A 160 10.60 -10.54 -12.16
CA PHE A 160 9.68 -10.61 -11.03
C PHE A 160 10.32 -10.14 -9.72
N SER A 161 9.51 -9.54 -8.87
CA SER A 161 9.77 -9.41 -7.43
C SER A 161 8.88 -10.39 -6.66
N GLY A 162 9.25 -10.75 -5.42
CA GLY A 162 8.41 -11.66 -4.62
C GLY A 162 6.99 -11.14 -4.43
N ARG A 163 6.83 -9.82 -4.27
CA ARG A 163 5.52 -9.15 -4.22
C ARG A 163 4.75 -9.27 -5.54
N ALA A 164 5.43 -9.16 -6.69
CA ALA A 164 4.79 -9.33 -7.99
C ALA A 164 4.23 -10.75 -8.16
N VAL A 165 5.01 -11.76 -7.77
CA VAL A 165 4.56 -13.16 -7.79
C VAL A 165 3.36 -13.37 -6.88
N ALA A 166 3.42 -12.89 -5.64
CA ALA A 166 2.30 -12.97 -4.70
C ALA A 166 1.03 -12.29 -5.25
N ARG A 167 1.16 -11.13 -5.90
CA ARG A 167 0.03 -10.45 -6.55
C ARG A 167 -0.59 -11.29 -7.67
N ILE A 168 0.22 -11.92 -8.52
CA ILE A 168 -0.28 -12.81 -9.58
C ILE A 168 -1.04 -13.99 -8.94
N PHE A 169 -0.44 -14.64 -7.95
CA PHE A 169 -1.03 -15.80 -7.27
C PHE A 169 -2.34 -15.49 -6.53
N HIS A 170 -2.53 -14.26 -6.04
CA HIS A 170 -3.79 -13.79 -5.47
C HIS A 170 -4.74 -13.13 -6.50
N GLY A 171 -4.28 -12.93 -7.74
CA GLY A 171 -5.03 -12.24 -8.78
C GLY A 171 -5.29 -10.75 -8.51
N ILE A 172 -4.30 -10.05 -7.96
CA ILE A 172 -4.35 -8.62 -7.66
C ILE A 172 -3.60 -7.84 -8.76
N PRO A 173 -4.28 -7.03 -9.60
CA PRO A 173 -3.65 -6.32 -10.71
C PRO A 173 -2.64 -5.28 -10.25
N SER A 174 -1.54 -5.12 -10.98
CA SER A 174 -0.60 -4.01 -10.79
C SER A 174 -0.29 -3.34 -12.14
N PRO A 175 0.35 -2.15 -12.16
CA PRO A 175 0.70 -1.47 -13.40
C PRO A 175 1.51 -2.35 -14.37
N ASN A 176 2.48 -3.12 -13.86
CA ASN A 176 3.30 -4.03 -14.67
C ASN A 176 2.60 -5.38 -14.94
N PHE A 177 1.58 -5.72 -14.15
CA PHE A 177 0.87 -7.00 -14.22
C PHE A 177 -0.66 -6.77 -14.27
N PRO A 178 -1.18 -6.16 -15.36
CA PRO A 178 -2.60 -5.81 -15.46
C PRO A 178 -3.47 -7.05 -15.64
N ALA A 179 -4.64 -7.08 -14.98
CA ALA A 179 -5.57 -8.21 -15.03
C ALA A 179 -6.04 -8.56 -16.45
N GLN A 180 -6.14 -7.58 -17.36
CA GLN A 180 -6.53 -7.82 -18.75
C GLN A 180 -5.57 -8.77 -19.49
N GLN A 181 -4.27 -8.69 -19.16
CA GLN A 181 -3.23 -9.52 -19.77
C GLN A 181 -2.93 -10.76 -18.92
N TRP A 182 -2.71 -10.56 -17.61
CA TRP A 182 -2.27 -11.61 -16.70
C TRP A 182 -3.41 -12.46 -16.15
N GLY A 183 -4.65 -11.97 -16.19
CA GLY A 183 -5.83 -12.69 -15.71
C GLY A 183 -6.12 -14.01 -16.42
N ARG A 184 -5.51 -14.23 -17.59
CA ARG A 184 -5.63 -15.45 -18.39
C ARG A 184 -4.49 -16.44 -18.15
N CYS A 185 -3.42 -16.06 -17.45
CA CYS A 185 -2.32 -16.98 -17.18
C CYS A 185 -2.73 -18.00 -16.10
N ARG A 186 -2.21 -19.23 -16.18
CA ARG A 186 -2.57 -20.31 -15.24
C ARG A 186 -2.21 -20.01 -13.77
N PHE A 187 -1.28 -19.09 -13.56
CA PHE A 187 -0.80 -18.70 -12.24
C PHE A 187 -1.68 -17.63 -11.58
N TRP A 188 -2.58 -17.00 -12.34
CA TRP A 188 -3.48 -15.99 -11.81
C TRP A 188 -4.49 -16.62 -10.87
N ARG A 189 -4.57 -16.13 -9.62
CA ARG A 189 -5.45 -16.69 -8.57
C ARG A 189 -5.14 -18.16 -8.21
N ALA A 190 -3.93 -18.65 -8.49
CA ALA A 190 -3.55 -20.04 -8.22
C ALA A 190 -3.43 -20.37 -6.72
N HIS A 191 -3.13 -19.39 -5.87
CA HIS A 191 -2.94 -19.60 -4.42
C HIS A 191 -3.74 -18.59 -3.58
N LEU A 192 -5.05 -18.49 -3.83
CA LEU A 192 -5.93 -17.55 -3.12
C LEU A 192 -6.04 -17.80 -1.61
N HIS A 193 -5.89 -19.06 -1.19
CA HIS A 193 -6.08 -19.50 0.19
C HIS A 193 -4.79 -19.49 1.01
N GLU A 194 -3.66 -19.26 0.37
CA GLU A 194 -2.36 -19.18 1.02
C GLU A 194 -2.10 -17.72 1.43
N ASP A 195 -1.25 -17.50 2.43
CA ASP A 195 -0.96 -16.15 2.90
C ASP A 195 -0.10 -15.36 1.93
N PHE A 196 -0.55 -14.13 1.63
CA PHE A 196 0.13 -13.23 0.70
C PHE A 196 1.56 -12.91 1.12
N LYS A 197 1.81 -12.67 2.41
CA LYS A 197 3.13 -12.28 2.94
C LYS A 197 4.08 -13.47 2.90
N LEU A 198 3.60 -14.67 3.25
CA LEU A 198 4.37 -15.90 3.17
C LEU A 198 4.72 -16.23 1.71
N ILE A 199 3.78 -16.15 0.77
CA ILE A 199 4.08 -16.30 -0.67
C ILE A 199 5.12 -15.27 -1.11
N SER A 200 4.96 -14.00 -0.72
CA SER A 200 5.90 -12.94 -1.11
C SER A 200 7.31 -13.21 -0.59
N LYS A 201 7.46 -13.67 0.66
CA LYS A 201 8.75 -14.04 1.25
C LYS A 201 9.37 -15.26 0.55
N LEU A 202 8.55 -16.29 0.34
CA LEU A 202 8.95 -17.52 -0.31
C LEU A 202 9.41 -17.26 -1.76
N ALA A 203 8.65 -16.46 -2.50
CA ALA A 203 9.00 -16.05 -3.86
C ALA A 203 10.29 -15.24 -3.89
N THR A 204 10.51 -14.30 -2.96
CA THR A 204 11.80 -13.59 -2.87
C THR A 204 12.96 -14.55 -2.65
N ARG A 205 12.82 -15.52 -1.73
CA ARG A 205 13.84 -16.56 -1.47
C ARG A 205 14.15 -17.37 -2.73
N GLU A 206 13.13 -17.82 -3.44
CA GLU A 206 13.32 -18.63 -4.65
C GLU A 206 13.89 -17.82 -5.82
N LEU A 207 13.45 -16.57 -6.00
CA LEU A 207 14.00 -15.67 -7.03
C LEU A 207 15.50 -15.39 -6.83
N ILE A 208 15.96 -15.28 -5.58
CA ILE A 208 17.38 -15.12 -5.28
C ILE A 208 18.16 -16.39 -5.64
N LYS A 209 17.62 -17.58 -5.37
CA LYS A 209 18.27 -18.87 -5.73
C LYS A 209 18.32 -19.11 -7.23
N MET A 210 17.42 -18.50 -8.00
CA MET A 210 17.33 -18.65 -9.45
C MET A 210 18.16 -17.61 -10.22
N ARG A 211 18.77 -16.65 -9.53
CA ARG A 211 19.74 -15.71 -10.10
C ARG A 211 21.14 -16.31 -10.04
#